data_AF-A0A4Q4MIV4-F1
#
_entry.id   AF-A0A4Q4MIV4-F1
#
_cell.length_a   1.000
_cell.length_b   1.000
_cell.length_c   1.000
_cell.angle_alpha   90.00
_cell.angle_beta   90.00
_cell.angle_gamma   90.00
#
_symmetry.space_group_name_H-M   'P 1'
#
loop_
_entity.id
_entity.type
_entity.pdbx_description
1 polymer ?
#
loop_
_entity_poly.entity_id
_entity_poly.type
_entity_poly.pdbx_seq_one_letter_code
_entity_poly.pdbx_strand_id
1 'polypeptide(L)'
;MYFTYGLAALAGLAQAWPTSESQHLAPRAVSYVDSETGFTFSETKAAATLSSNIIYRIAQPANVPAGQPYDVVLQVVAPNSLGWVGLAWGGSMIRNPLTVAYPNGQKPTVSSRWATGHSTPQQYPSATYTPLTTGNKSNNTHWQYTVKCTGCTTYTGSSGTVRIDPSGSKRLGFACAQGKVSNPSSTSATIPVHDVYNYITHDFSAGANQNFQALLSKNGVASTGETGNITGKI
;
A
#
# COMPACT_ATOMS: atom_id res chain seq x y z
N MET A 1 -62.98 -60.67 -14.02
CA MET A 1 -61.78 -61.23 -14.69
C MET A 1 -61.14 -60.10 -15.49
N TYR A 2 -59.81 -60.03 -15.46
CA TYR A 2 -58.92 -59.05 -16.10
C TYR A 2 -58.57 -57.78 -15.29
N PHE A 3 -57.46 -57.94 -14.56
CA PHE A 3 -56.52 -56.91 -14.12
C PHE A 3 -55.84 -56.29 -15.34
N THR A 4 -55.63 -54.96 -15.32
CA THR A 4 -54.55 -54.34 -16.08
C THR A 4 -53.98 -53.15 -15.31
N TYR A 5 -52.66 -53.17 -15.19
CA TYR A 5 -51.82 -52.30 -14.38
C TYR A 5 -51.49 -50.97 -15.09
N GLY A 6 -51.47 -49.90 -14.31
CA GLY A 6 -50.33 -48.97 -14.22
C GLY A 6 -50.07 -47.99 -15.36
N LEU A 7 -50.00 -46.71 -15.01
CA LEU A 7 -48.84 -45.86 -15.33
C LEU A 7 -48.84 -44.69 -14.35
N ALA A 8 -47.91 -44.70 -13.39
CA ALA A 8 -47.66 -43.57 -12.50
C ALA A 8 -46.71 -42.60 -13.23
N ALA A 9 -47.20 -41.39 -13.52
CA ALA A 9 -46.36 -40.31 -14.05
C ALA A 9 -45.63 -39.62 -12.90
N LEU A 10 -44.33 -39.90 -12.74
CA LEU A 10 -43.43 -39.10 -11.89
C LEU A 10 -43.08 -37.81 -12.64
N ALA A 11 -43.73 -36.71 -12.25
CA ALA A 11 -43.32 -35.37 -12.64
C ALA A 11 -41.97 -35.04 -11.95
N GLY A 12 -40.92 -34.90 -12.75
CA GLY A 12 -39.60 -34.50 -12.28
C GLY A 12 -39.61 -33.06 -11.76
N LEU A 13 -39.37 -32.89 -10.46
CA LEU A 13 -39.00 -31.61 -9.88
C LEU A 13 -37.53 -31.34 -10.23
N ALA A 14 -37.29 -30.56 -11.28
CA ALA A 14 -35.99 -29.95 -11.52
C ALA A 14 -35.72 -28.95 -10.37
N GLN A 15 -34.95 -29.38 -9.38
CA GLN A 15 -34.39 -28.51 -8.36
C GLN A 15 -33.37 -27.61 -9.05
N ALA A 16 -33.77 -26.38 -9.40
CA ALA A 16 -32.83 -25.35 -9.80
C ALA A 16 -31.96 -25.02 -8.58
N TRP A 17 -30.75 -25.57 -8.52
CA TRP A 17 -29.76 -25.11 -7.56
C TRP A 17 -29.42 -23.67 -7.95
N PRO A 18 -29.53 -22.69 -7.03
CA PRO A 18 -29.02 -21.36 -7.31
C PRO A 18 -27.54 -21.52 -7.66
N THR A 19 -27.16 -21.06 -8.85
CA THR A 19 -25.76 -20.91 -9.19
C THR A 19 -25.14 -20.06 -8.09
N SER A 20 -24.16 -20.60 -7.37
CA SER A 20 -23.34 -19.79 -6.48
C SER A 20 -22.62 -18.76 -7.35
N GLU A 21 -23.20 -17.58 -7.51
CA GLU A 21 -22.44 -16.42 -7.92
C GLU A 21 -21.36 -16.25 -6.86
N SER A 22 -20.12 -16.47 -7.26
CA SER A 22 -18.97 -16.05 -6.50
C SER A 22 -19.11 -14.55 -6.29
N GLN A 23 -19.58 -14.13 -5.11
CA GLN A 23 -19.52 -12.74 -4.66
C GLN A 23 -18.04 -12.38 -4.50
N HIS A 24 -17.40 -12.03 -5.60
CA HIS A 24 -16.08 -11.42 -5.59
C HIS A 24 -16.27 -10.03 -5.00
N LEU A 25 -16.04 -9.89 -3.69
CA LEU A 25 -15.87 -8.60 -3.05
C LEU A 25 -14.64 -7.94 -3.69
N ALA A 26 -14.87 -7.16 -4.74
CA ALA A 26 -13.82 -6.32 -5.30
C ALA A 26 -13.37 -5.33 -4.22
N PRO A 27 -12.06 -5.12 -4.03
CA PRO A 27 -11.56 -4.07 -3.15
C PRO A 27 -12.17 -2.74 -3.60
N ARG A 28 -12.86 -2.04 -2.70
CA ARG A 28 -13.38 -0.72 -3.00
C ARG A 28 -12.27 0.30 -2.81
N ALA A 29 -11.98 1.06 -3.85
CA ALA A 29 -11.10 2.22 -3.75
C ALA A 29 -11.73 3.26 -2.79
N VAL A 30 -11.00 3.68 -1.77
CA VAL A 30 -11.47 4.67 -0.78
C VAL A 30 -10.61 5.92 -0.91
N SER A 31 -11.18 7.00 -1.45
CA SER A 31 -10.48 8.28 -1.55
C SER A 31 -10.42 9.01 -0.21
N TYR A 32 -9.28 9.58 0.12
CA TYR A 32 -9.06 10.46 1.26
C TYR A 32 -8.33 11.73 0.80
N VAL A 33 -8.93 12.90 1.02
CA VAL A 33 -8.29 14.19 0.70
C VAL A 33 -7.62 14.73 1.96
N ASP A 34 -6.29 14.85 1.92
CA ASP A 34 -5.53 15.42 3.03
C ASP A 34 -5.42 16.93 2.87
N SER A 35 -6.10 17.70 3.72
CA SER A 35 -6.12 19.16 3.62
C SER A 35 -4.76 19.82 3.86
N GLU A 36 -3.90 19.20 4.67
CA GLU A 36 -2.57 19.70 4.97
C GLU A 36 -1.66 19.65 3.74
N THR A 37 -1.51 18.46 3.15
CA THR A 37 -0.63 18.27 1.99
C THR A 37 -1.30 18.67 0.68
N GLY A 38 -2.61 18.53 0.57
CA GLY A 38 -3.42 18.74 -0.64
C GLY A 38 -3.51 17.52 -1.56
N PHE A 39 -2.90 16.39 -1.18
CA PHE A 39 -3.01 15.16 -1.95
C PHE A 39 -4.36 14.47 -1.74
N THR A 40 -4.89 13.89 -2.82
CA THR A 40 -5.90 12.84 -2.74
C THR A 40 -5.19 11.50 -2.69
N PHE A 41 -5.47 10.72 -1.66
CA PHE A 41 -4.93 9.39 -1.43
C PHE A 41 -6.00 8.32 -1.66
N SER A 42 -5.59 7.15 -2.12
CA SER A 42 -6.34 5.93 -1.85
C SER A 42 -5.98 5.43 -0.45
N GLU A 43 -6.98 5.08 0.36
CA GLU A 43 -6.82 4.64 1.75
C GLU A 43 -7.12 3.15 1.91
N THR A 44 -6.33 2.46 2.72
CA THR A 44 -6.62 1.11 3.19
C THR A 44 -6.24 0.97 4.66
N LYS A 45 -7.06 0.24 5.41
CA LYS A 45 -6.83 -0.03 6.84
C LYS A 45 -6.31 -1.44 7.02
N ALA A 46 -5.28 -1.57 7.84
CA ALA A 46 -4.64 -2.83 8.19
C ALA A 46 -4.78 -3.07 9.69
N ALA A 47 -5.40 -4.17 10.10
CA ALA A 47 -5.61 -4.47 11.51
C ALA A 47 -4.27 -4.76 12.21
N ALA A 48 -3.85 -3.87 13.11
CA ALA A 48 -2.67 -4.06 13.95
C ALA A 48 -2.98 -4.84 15.23
N THR A 49 -4.22 -4.75 15.69
CA THR A 49 -4.82 -5.59 16.74
C THR A 49 -6.29 -5.84 16.40
N LEU A 50 -7.03 -6.54 17.25
CA LEU A 50 -8.49 -6.71 17.09
C LEU A 50 -9.28 -5.39 17.15
N SER A 51 -8.69 -4.33 17.69
CA SER A 51 -9.37 -3.05 17.95
C SER A 51 -8.63 -1.82 17.38
N SER A 52 -7.50 -2.00 16.72
CA SER A 52 -6.70 -0.90 16.16
C SER A 52 -6.19 -1.20 14.76
N ASN A 53 -6.03 -0.15 13.96
CA ASN A 53 -5.59 -0.24 12.58
C ASN A 53 -4.38 0.66 12.34
N ILE A 54 -3.49 0.22 11.46
CA ILE A 54 -2.59 1.09 10.70
C ILE A 54 -3.34 1.53 9.45
N ILE A 55 -3.24 2.81 9.11
CA ILE A 55 -3.83 3.36 7.90
C ILE A 55 -2.71 3.57 6.88
N TYR A 56 -2.83 2.95 5.71
CA TYR A 56 -1.95 3.17 4.57
C TYR A 56 -2.67 4.00 3.52
N ARG A 57 -2.05 5.08 3.10
CA ARG A 57 -2.56 6.03 2.10
C ARG A 57 -1.56 6.19 1.00
N ILE A 58 -1.96 5.97 -0.25
CA ILE A 58 -1.08 6.07 -1.41
C ILE A 58 -1.69 7.05 -2.41
N ALA A 59 -0.92 8.08 -2.76
CA ALA A 59 -1.21 9.03 -3.82
C ALA A 59 -0.20 8.82 -4.96
N GLN A 60 -0.65 9.02 -6.19
CA GLN A 60 0.14 8.82 -7.40
C GLN A 60 -0.19 9.88 -8.47
N PRO A 61 0.65 10.03 -9.52
CA PRO A 61 0.28 10.79 -10.70
C PRO A 61 -0.97 10.21 -11.38
N ALA A 62 -1.85 11.05 -11.90
CA ALA A 62 -3.04 10.56 -12.61
C ALA A 62 -2.73 9.98 -14.01
N ASN A 63 -1.63 10.42 -14.63
CA ASN A 63 -1.31 10.13 -16.02
C ASN A 63 -0.06 9.25 -16.14
N VAL A 64 0.00 8.15 -15.38
CA VAL A 64 1.10 7.19 -15.47
C VAL A 64 0.95 6.33 -16.73
N PRO A 65 1.91 6.36 -17.67
CA PRO A 65 1.83 5.50 -18.85
C PRO A 65 1.92 4.02 -18.45
N ALA A 66 1.15 3.17 -19.14
CA ALA A 66 1.13 1.73 -18.86
C ALA A 66 2.54 1.13 -18.91
N GLY A 67 2.90 0.38 -17.86
CA GLY A 67 4.20 -0.29 -17.76
C GLY A 67 5.40 0.63 -17.49
N GLN A 68 5.20 1.91 -17.20
CA GLN A 68 6.28 2.81 -16.78
C GLN A 68 6.43 2.86 -15.26
N PRO A 69 7.66 3.06 -14.74
CA PRO A 69 7.87 3.35 -13.33
C PRO A 69 7.29 4.71 -12.98
N TYR A 70 6.81 4.84 -11.74
CA TYR A 70 6.26 6.10 -11.24
C TYR A 70 6.50 6.24 -9.73
N ASP A 71 6.66 7.49 -9.31
CA ASP A 71 6.74 7.83 -7.90
C ASP A 71 5.35 7.82 -7.25
N VAL A 72 5.32 7.55 -5.95
CA VAL A 72 4.11 7.65 -5.13
C VAL A 72 4.38 8.51 -3.92
N VAL A 73 3.34 9.11 -3.34
CA VAL A 73 3.40 9.64 -1.97
C VAL A 73 2.71 8.65 -1.06
N LEU A 74 3.46 8.14 -0.09
CA LEU A 74 2.99 7.25 0.96
C LEU A 74 2.76 8.07 2.23
N GLN A 75 1.53 8.04 2.74
CA GLN A 75 1.18 8.51 4.07
C GLN A 75 0.76 7.32 4.92
N VAL A 76 1.30 7.21 6.13
CA VAL A 76 0.93 6.14 7.07
C VAL A 76 0.59 6.74 8.41
N VAL A 77 -0.52 6.30 8.99
CA VAL A 77 -0.95 6.64 10.35
C VAL A 77 -0.93 5.37 11.19
N ALA A 78 -0.14 5.37 12.25
CA ALA A 78 0.03 4.20 13.11
C ALA A 78 -0.23 4.57 14.58
N PRO A 79 -0.84 3.66 15.37
CA PRO A 79 -0.97 3.83 16.81
C PRO A 79 0.40 3.98 17.49
N ASN A 80 0.47 4.80 18.53
CA ASN A 80 1.69 4.99 19.32
C ASN A 80 2.13 3.77 20.13
N SER A 81 1.24 2.80 20.30
CA SER A 81 1.58 1.51 20.90
C SER A 81 2.51 0.67 20.03
N LEU A 82 2.66 1.01 18.73
CA LEU A 82 3.54 0.30 17.81
C LEU A 82 4.93 0.95 17.80
N GLY A 83 5.95 0.14 18.06
CA GLY A 83 7.36 0.52 18.01
C GLY A 83 7.89 0.64 16.58
N TRP A 84 7.31 -0.07 15.63
CA TRP A 84 7.57 0.07 14.20
C TRP A 84 6.42 -0.50 13.35
N VAL A 85 6.29 -0.02 12.11
CA VAL A 85 5.40 -0.56 11.09
C VAL A 85 6.14 -0.77 9.78
N GLY A 86 5.67 -1.70 8.96
CA GLY A 86 6.23 -2.01 7.66
C GLY A 86 5.17 -2.27 6.60
N LEU A 87 5.56 -2.03 5.34
CA LEU A 87 4.76 -2.29 4.15
C LEU A 87 5.63 -3.02 3.13
N ALA A 88 5.14 -4.17 2.65
CA ALA A 88 5.76 -4.96 1.61
C ALA A 88 5.04 -4.71 0.28
N TRP A 89 5.70 -3.98 -0.62
CA TRP A 89 5.14 -3.57 -1.92
C TRP A 89 4.81 -4.78 -2.81
N GLY A 90 5.54 -5.87 -2.64
CA GLY A 90 5.32 -7.13 -3.35
C GLY A 90 4.29 -8.06 -2.73
N GLY A 91 3.84 -7.82 -1.50
CA GLY A 91 2.92 -8.72 -0.81
C GLY A 91 3.61 -9.88 -0.08
N SER A 92 4.94 -9.92 -0.01
CA SER A 92 5.72 -10.91 0.74
C SER A 92 6.85 -10.24 1.50
N MET A 93 7.46 -10.89 2.49
CA MET A 93 8.66 -10.33 3.14
C MET A 93 9.87 -10.35 2.19
N ILE A 94 9.99 -11.41 1.38
CA ILE A 94 11.19 -11.70 0.61
C ILE A 94 11.08 -11.13 -0.81
N ARG A 95 12.20 -10.65 -1.34
CA ARG A 95 12.41 -10.26 -2.75
C ARG A 95 11.44 -9.20 -3.29
N ASN A 96 11.18 -8.17 -2.49
CA ASN A 96 10.48 -6.97 -2.90
C ASN A 96 10.86 -5.80 -1.96
N PRO A 97 10.63 -4.53 -2.36
CA PRO A 97 10.88 -3.38 -1.52
C PRO A 97 10.01 -3.45 -0.26
N LEU A 98 10.63 -3.19 0.89
CA LEU A 98 9.98 -3.08 2.18
C LEU A 98 10.12 -1.63 2.67
N THR A 99 9.00 -0.95 2.90
CA THR A 99 8.99 0.26 3.74
C THR A 99 9.07 -0.19 5.18
N VAL A 100 9.99 0.35 5.96
CA VAL A 100 10.02 0.17 7.42
C VAL A 100 10.11 1.54 8.07
N ALA A 101 9.21 1.82 9.00
CA ALA A 101 9.14 3.09 9.69
C ALA A 101 8.95 2.92 11.20
N TYR A 102 9.44 3.89 11.97
CA TYR A 102 9.30 3.92 13.42
C TYR A 102 9.23 5.37 13.95
N PRO A 103 8.57 5.58 15.11
CA PRO A 103 8.49 6.90 15.74
C PRO A 103 9.87 7.48 16.06
N ASN A 104 10.07 8.77 15.74
CA ASN A 104 11.26 9.52 16.09
C ASN A 104 10.91 10.99 16.32
N GLY A 105 10.46 11.32 17.53
CA GLY A 105 9.89 12.64 17.84
C GLY A 105 8.72 12.98 16.90
N GLN A 106 8.74 14.19 16.32
CA GLN A 106 7.72 14.65 15.37
C GLN A 106 7.94 14.19 13.93
N LYS A 107 9.08 13.56 13.62
CA LYS A 107 9.47 13.15 12.27
C LYS A 107 9.85 11.67 12.28
N PRO A 108 8.89 10.76 12.05
CA PRO A 108 9.19 9.34 12.02
C PRO A 108 10.32 9.02 11.03
N THR A 109 11.17 8.07 11.39
CA THR A 109 12.22 7.60 10.51
C THR A 109 11.63 6.56 9.57
N VAL A 110 11.85 6.71 8.27
CA VAL A 110 11.37 5.81 7.22
C VAL A 110 12.56 5.29 6.43
N SER A 111 12.59 3.99 6.16
CA SER A 111 13.70 3.32 5.49
C SER A 111 13.22 2.36 4.41
N SER A 112 14.03 2.22 3.37
CA SER A 112 13.88 1.22 2.32
C SER A 112 14.71 0.01 2.66
N ARG A 113 14.06 -1.16 2.70
CA ARG A 113 14.70 -2.42 3.05
C ARG A 113 14.36 -3.54 2.07
N TRP A 114 15.16 -4.59 2.12
CA TRP A 114 15.04 -5.79 1.30
C TRP A 114 15.46 -7.02 2.09
N ALA A 115 14.71 -8.11 1.93
CA ALA A 115 15.05 -9.40 2.50
C ALA A 115 15.21 -10.45 1.41
N THR A 116 16.25 -11.27 1.54
CA THR A 116 16.48 -12.46 0.68
C THR A 116 16.00 -13.76 1.34
N GLY A 117 15.67 -13.70 2.63
CA GLY A 117 15.15 -14.78 3.46
C GLY A 117 14.34 -14.24 4.65
N HIS A 118 13.87 -15.12 5.54
CA HIS A 118 13.17 -14.73 6.76
C HIS A 118 14.18 -14.34 7.87
N SER A 119 14.90 -13.26 7.61
CA SER A 119 15.88 -12.67 8.51
C SER A 119 15.76 -11.14 8.46
N THR A 120 16.45 -10.43 9.36
CA THR A 120 16.38 -8.96 9.44
C THR A 120 16.66 -8.32 8.08
N PRO A 121 15.67 -7.59 7.51
CA PRO A 121 15.85 -6.93 6.22
C PRO A 121 16.99 -5.90 6.25
N GLN A 122 17.79 -5.88 5.19
CA GLN A 122 18.91 -4.97 5.00
C GLN A 122 18.47 -3.74 4.20
N GLN A 123 19.28 -2.67 4.18
CA GLN A 123 18.99 -1.48 3.38
C GLN A 123 18.86 -1.80 1.90
N TYR A 124 17.91 -1.14 1.22
CA TYR A 124 17.64 -1.33 -0.20
C TYR A 124 17.75 0.01 -0.97
N PRO A 125 18.83 0.23 -1.72
CA PRO A 125 19.10 1.54 -2.33
C PRO A 125 18.27 1.83 -3.59
N SER A 126 17.68 0.81 -4.23
CA SER A 126 16.90 1.03 -5.46
C SER A 126 15.49 1.58 -5.21
N ALA A 127 15.09 1.73 -3.95
CA ALA A 127 13.94 2.54 -3.58
C ALA A 127 14.34 3.55 -2.50
N THR A 128 13.88 4.79 -2.62
CA THR A 128 14.26 5.90 -1.75
C THR A 128 13.03 6.63 -1.25
N TYR A 129 13.10 7.10 0.00
CA TYR A 129 12.04 7.89 0.63
C TYR A 129 12.51 9.32 0.85
N THR A 130 11.77 10.28 0.32
CA THR A 130 11.99 11.71 0.55
C THR A 130 10.86 12.24 1.42
N PRO A 131 11.13 12.65 2.67
CA PRO A 131 10.12 13.25 3.53
C PRO A 131 9.52 14.52 2.93
N LEU A 132 8.19 14.64 3.00
CA LEU A 132 7.51 15.89 2.72
C LEU A 132 7.67 16.83 3.92
N THR A 133 7.58 18.15 3.68
CA THR A 133 7.60 19.15 4.77
C THR A 133 6.32 19.15 5.61
N THR A 134 5.22 18.66 5.04
CA THR A 134 3.88 18.63 5.65
C THR A 134 3.37 17.19 5.78
N GLY A 135 2.39 16.95 6.67
CA GLY A 135 1.78 15.63 6.85
C GLY A 135 2.61 14.67 7.72
N ASN A 136 3.56 15.19 8.50
CA ASN A 136 4.32 14.45 9.51
C ASN A 136 3.95 14.98 10.89
N LYS A 137 3.51 14.10 11.79
CA LYS A 137 3.04 14.49 13.12
C LYS A 137 3.06 13.31 14.09
N SER A 138 3.20 13.60 15.36
CA SER A 138 3.01 12.64 16.44
C SER A 138 2.25 13.31 17.57
N ASN A 139 1.28 12.61 18.15
CA ASN A 139 0.50 13.06 19.31
C ASN A 139 0.45 11.94 20.36
N ASN A 140 -0.53 11.93 21.28
CA ASN A 140 -0.63 10.91 22.33
C ASN A 140 -1.21 9.57 21.85
N THR A 141 -1.90 9.54 20.71
CA THR A 141 -2.58 8.34 20.20
C THR A 141 -1.91 7.76 18.96
N HIS A 142 -1.42 8.61 18.06
CA HIS A 142 -0.89 8.19 16.76
C HIS A 142 0.34 9.00 16.34
N TRP A 143 1.13 8.38 15.49
CA TRP A 143 2.17 9.00 14.70
C TRP A 143 1.88 8.81 13.21
N GLN A 144 2.28 9.80 12.43
CA GLN A 144 2.07 9.86 11.00
C GLN A 144 3.33 10.34 10.30
N TYR A 145 3.65 9.70 9.18
CA TYR A 145 4.63 10.21 8.23
C TYR A 145 4.01 10.35 6.84
N THR A 146 4.56 11.29 6.06
CA THR A 146 4.28 11.43 4.64
C THR A 146 5.59 11.57 3.88
N VAL A 147 5.82 10.66 2.93
CA VAL A 147 7.06 10.55 2.16
C VAL A 147 6.75 10.34 0.68
N LYS A 148 7.53 10.95 -0.21
CA LYS A 148 7.61 10.48 -1.60
C LYS A 148 8.43 9.20 -1.61
N CYS A 149 7.94 8.14 -2.25
CA CYS A 149 8.76 6.99 -2.60
C CYS A 149 9.06 6.96 -4.09
N THR A 150 10.36 6.92 -4.42
CA THR A 150 10.87 6.60 -5.75
C THR A 150 11.36 5.17 -5.77
N GLY A 151 10.97 4.39 -6.79
CA GLY A 151 11.38 2.98 -6.93
C GLY A 151 10.57 1.95 -6.13
N CYS A 152 9.52 2.36 -5.42
CA CYS A 152 8.62 1.43 -4.70
C CYS A 152 7.71 0.60 -5.63
N THR A 153 7.32 1.17 -6.77
CA THR A 153 6.32 0.61 -7.68
C THR A 153 6.90 -0.23 -8.80
N THR A 154 8.23 -0.25 -8.95
CA THR A 154 8.97 -1.02 -9.95
C THR A 154 10.23 -1.61 -9.34
N TYR A 155 10.38 -2.92 -9.38
CA TYR A 155 11.51 -3.63 -8.78
C TYR A 155 11.68 -5.02 -9.41
N THR A 156 12.84 -5.64 -9.21
CA THR A 156 13.10 -7.01 -9.70
C THR A 156 12.78 -8.02 -8.59
N GLY A 157 11.63 -8.68 -8.69
CA GLY A 157 11.21 -9.73 -7.76
C GLY A 157 11.80 -11.11 -8.09
N SER A 158 11.28 -12.15 -7.43
CA SER A 158 11.71 -13.55 -7.65
C SER A 158 11.52 -14.05 -9.08
N SER A 159 10.47 -13.57 -9.75
CA SER A 159 10.07 -14.04 -11.09
C SER A 159 10.36 -13.02 -12.19
N GLY A 160 11.23 -12.03 -11.92
CA GLY A 160 11.57 -10.96 -12.85
C GLY A 160 11.03 -9.60 -12.43
N THR A 161 11.01 -8.66 -13.37
CA THR A 161 10.55 -7.29 -13.11
C THR A 161 9.07 -7.27 -12.75
N VAL A 162 8.76 -6.64 -11.61
CA VAL A 162 7.41 -6.33 -11.17
C VAL A 162 7.17 -4.84 -11.36
N ARG A 163 5.99 -4.52 -11.88
CA ARG A 163 5.45 -3.16 -11.95
C ARG A 163 4.05 -3.17 -11.36
N ILE A 164 3.78 -2.23 -10.46
CA ILE A 164 2.45 -2.03 -9.90
C ILE A 164 1.60 -1.29 -10.93
N ASP A 165 0.38 -1.77 -11.18
CA ASP A 165 -0.56 -1.09 -12.06
C ASP A 165 -1.18 0.12 -11.33
N PRO A 166 -1.00 1.35 -11.82
CA PRO A 166 -1.59 2.55 -11.21
C PRO A 166 -3.12 2.53 -11.24
N SER A 167 -3.75 1.82 -12.17
CA SER A 167 -5.21 1.79 -12.33
C SER A 167 -5.88 0.61 -11.61
N GLY A 168 -5.08 -0.30 -11.05
CA GLY A 168 -5.57 -1.56 -10.50
C GLY A 168 -5.51 -1.65 -8.98
N SER A 169 -5.84 -2.85 -8.52
CA SER A 169 -5.68 -3.27 -7.12
C SER A 169 -4.49 -4.24 -7.00
N LYS A 170 -3.77 -4.17 -5.87
CA LYS A 170 -2.67 -5.09 -5.55
C LYS A 170 -2.77 -5.58 -4.11
N ARG A 171 -2.49 -6.87 -3.91
CA ARG A 171 -2.22 -7.40 -2.57
C ARG A 171 -0.85 -6.92 -2.09
N LEU A 172 -0.85 -6.18 -0.98
CA LEU A 172 0.33 -5.74 -0.24
C LEU A 172 0.43 -6.54 1.06
N GLY A 173 1.64 -6.63 1.60
CA GLY A 173 1.86 -7.18 2.93
C GLY A 173 2.09 -6.04 3.90
N PHE A 174 1.69 -6.20 5.16
CA PHE A 174 2.09 -5.30 6.22
C PHE A 174 2.59 -6.10 7.41
N ALA A 175 3.39 -5.44 8.24
CA ALA A 175 3.87 -6.00 9.49
C ALA A 175 4.06 -4.89 10.53
N CYS A 176 3.94 -5.22 11.80
CA CYS A 176 4.23 -4.29 12.89
C CYS A 176 4.61 -5.02 14.17
N ALA A 177 5.27 -4.31 15.08
CA ALA A 177 5.52 -4.78 16.43
C ALA A 177 5.35 -3.66 17.47
N GLN A 178 5.06 -4.05 18.71
CA GLN A 178 5.12 -3.15 19.86
C GLN A 178 6.57 -2.87 20.29
N GLY A 179 7.46 -3.85 20.08
CA GLY A 179 8.89 -3.72 20.37
C GLY A 179 9.51 -2.51 19.65
N LYS A 180 10.15 -1.62 20.42
CA LYS A 180 10.81 -0.42 19.88
C LYS A 180 12.16 -0.75 19.26
N VAL A 181 12.55 0.03 18.26
CA VAL A 181 13.90 -0.02 17.70
C VAL A 181 14.93 0.58 18.67
N SER A 182 16.16 0.08 18.63
CA SER A 182 17.23 0.54 19.54
C SER A 182 17.75 1.95 19.22
N ASN A 183 17.71 2.36 17.95
CA ASN A 183 18.14 3.67 17.49
C ASN A 183 17.14 4.25 16.49
N PRO A 184 16.09 4.97 16.96
CA PRO A 184 15.05 5.50 16.08
C PRO A 184 15.55 6.57 15.10
N SER A 185 16.75 7.13 15.28
CA SER A 185 17.33 8.12 14.36
C SER A 185 18.10 7.50 13.19
N SER A 186 18.44 6.22 13.25
CA SER A 186 19.14 5.54 12.15
C SER A 186 18.13 4.89 11.21
N THR A 187 18.29 5.04 9.88
CA THR A 187 17.49 4.32 8.87
C THR A 187 17.88 2.84 8.73
N SER A 188 18.99 2.42 9.35
CA SER A 188 19.48 1.03 9.34
C SER A 188 19.33 0.31 10.67
N ALA A 189 18.63 0.91 11.65
CA ALA A 189 18.44 0.30 12.97
C ALA A 189 17.88 -1.13 12.86
N THR A 190 18.39 -2.05 13.68
CA THR A 190 17.79 -3.38 13.81
C THR A 190 16.37 -3.24 14.35
N ILE A 191 15.44 -3.96 13.74
CA ILE A 191 14.04 -4.03 14.17
C ILE A 191 13.78 -5.39 14.84
N PRO A 192 12.98 -5.44 15.91
CA PRO A 192 12.44 -6.71 16.41
C PRO A 192 11.61 -7.42 15.35
N VAL A 193 11.45 -8.74 15.49
CA VAL A 193 10.49 -9.51 14.67
C VAL A 193 9.08 -8.96 14.88
N HIS A 194 8.25 -8.97 13.83
CA HIS A 194 6.88 -8.48 13.92
C HIS A 194 6.00 -9.37 14.80
N ASP A 195 5.16 -8.73 15.60
CA ASP A 195 4.11 -9.42 16.38
C ASP A 195 2.91 -9.77 15.48
N VAL A 196 2.62 -8.88 14.53
CA VAL A 196 1.50 -9.02 13.59
C VAL A 196 2.00 -8.79 12.17
N TYR A 197 1.59 -9.67 11.27
CA TYR A 197 1.77 -9.54 9.83
C TYR A 197 0.57 -10.14 9.13
N ASN A 198 0.11 -9.48 8.07
CA ASN A 198 -0.98 -9.98 7.24
C ASN A 198 -0.97 -9.26 5.89
N TYR A 199 -2.02 -9.46 5.11
CA TYR A 199 -2.21 -8.84 3.81
C TYR A 199 -3.31 -7.80 3.85
N ILE A 200 -3.16 -6.80 3.00
CA ILE A 200 -4.23 -5.89 2.60
C ILE A 200 -4.31 -5.88 1.08
N THR A 201 -5.51 -5.65 0.55
CA THR A 201 -5.65 -5.32 -0.87
C THR A 201 -5.80 -3.83 -0.99
N HIS A 202 -4.88 -3.19 -1.71
CA HIS A 202 -4.87 -1.76 -1.93
C HIS A 202 -5.26 -1.47 -3.37
N ASP A 203 -6.28 -0.66 -3.57
CA ASP A 203 -6.65 -0.12 -4.87
C ASP A 203 -5.94 1.22 -5.09
N PHE A 204 -5.24 1.41 -6.21
CA PHE A 204 -4.45 2.62 -6.46
C PHE A 204 -5.26 3.73 -7.16
N SER A 205 -6.40 3.39 -7.76
CA SER A 205 -7.14 4.27 -8.67
C SER A 205 -7.70 5.51 -7.97
N ALA A 206 -8.14 5.40 -6.71
CA ALA A 206 -8.67 6.52 -5.94
C ALA A 206 -7.60 7.54 -5.48
N GLY A 207 -6.31 7.23 -5.67
CA GLY A 207 -5.17 8.09 -5.29
C GLY A 207 -4.57 8.89 -6.44
N ALA A 208 -5.23 8.97 -7.59
CA ALA A 208 -4.73 9.68 -8.77
C ALA A 208 -4.81 11.21 -8.60
N ASN A 209 -3.67 11.90 -8.79
CA ASN A 209 -3.57 13.36 -8.69
C ASN A 209 -3.06 13.96 -10.02
N GLN A 210 -3.84 14.85 -10.63
CA GLN A 210 -3.48 15.53 -11.89
C GLN A 210 -2.30 16.51 -11.69
N ASN A 211 -2.26 17.17 -10.54
CA ASN A 211 -1.25 18.15 -10.16
C ASN A 211 -0.14 17.56 -9.25
N PHE A 212 0.17 16.27 -9.39
CA PHE A 212 1.07 15.53 -8.50
C PHE A 212 2.43 16.22 -8.29
N GLN A 213 3.08 16.70 -9.36
CA GLN A 213 4.37 17.39 -9.26
C GLN A 213 4.27 18.73 -8.53
N ALA A 214 3.21 19.51 -8.79
CA ALA A 214 2.97 20.75 -8.09
C ALA A 214 2.71 20.51 -6.59
N LEU A 215 1.99 19.44 -6.24
CA LEU A 215 1.79 19.03 -4.85
C LEU A 215 3.11 18.58 -4.19
N LEU A 216 3.99 17.87 -4.90
CA LEU A 216 5.33 17.54 -4.39
C LEU A 216 6.12 18.81 -4.07
N SER A 217 6.16 19.77 -4.99
CA SER A 217 6.85 21.05 -4.80
C SER A 217 6.27 21.88 -3.66
N LYS A 218 4.93 21.95 -3.54
CA LYS A 218 4.24 22.57 -2.40
C LYS A 218 4.69 21.96 -1.06
N ASN A 219 4.95 20.66 -1.05
CA ASN A 219 5.36 19.91 0.13
C ASN A 219 6.88 19.69 0.23
N GLY A 220 7.68 20.58 -0.39
CA GLY A 220 9.13 20.65 -0.20
C GLY A 220 9.95 19.56 -0.90
N VAL A 221 9.35 18.81 -1.82
CA VAL A 221 10.08 17.86 -2.68
C VAL A 221 10.34 18.54 -4.02
N ALA A 222 11.62 18.76 -4.34
CA ALA A 222 12.02 19.37 -5.60
C ALA A 222 11.55 18.53 -6.80
N SER A 223 11.04 19.20 -7.84
CA SER A 223 10.78 18.56 -9.13
C SER A 223 12.13 18.14 -9.75
N THR A 224 12.37 16.85 -9.89
CA THR A 224 13.37 16.37 -10.85
C THR A 224 12.80 16.67 -12.23
N GLY A 225 13.34 17.68 -12.91
CA GLY A 225 12.78 18.20 -14.15
C GLY A 225 12.48 17.10 -15.17
N GLU A 226 11.21 16.92 -15.49
CA GLU A 226 10.79 16.27 -16.72
C GLU A 226 11.01 17.30 -17.84
N THR A 227 12.16 17.25 -18.51
CA THR A 227 12.30 17.87 -19.84
C THR A 227 11.41 17.12 -20.82
N GLY A 228 10.14 17.53 -20.89
CA GLY A 228 9.16 17.05 -21.86
C GLY A 228 8.45 18.23 -22.52
N ASN A 229 8.96 18.66 -23.67
CA ASN A 229 8.35 19.51 -24.70
C ASN A 229 7.13 20.38 -24.31
N ILE A 230 7.38 21.63 -23.95
CA ILE A 230 6.47 22.73 -24.29
C ILE A 230 6.76 23.16 -25.73
N THR A 231 6.14 22.49 -26.70
CA THR A 231 5.92 23.10 -28.01
C THR A 231 4.81 24.14 -27.87
N GLY A 232 5.18 25.32 -27.38
CA GLY A 232 4.34 26.50 -27.49
C GLY A 232 4.29 26.94 -28.94
N LYS A 233 3.13 26.77 -29.59
CA LYS A 233 2.80 27.53 -30.79
C LYS A 233 2.65 29.01 -30.38
N ILE A 234 3.42 29.86 -31.05
CA ILE A 234 3.06 31.26 -31.30
C ILE A 234 2.39 31.29 -32.66
#